data_AF-R7H5F9-F1
#
_entry.id   AF-R7H5F9-F1
#
_cell.length_a   1.000
_cell.length_b   1.000
_cell.length_c   1.000
_cell.angle_alpha   90.00
_cell.angle_beta   90.00
_cell.angle_gamma   90.00
#
_symmetry.space_group_name_H-M   'P 1'
#
loop_
_entity.id
_entity.type
_entity.pdbx_description
1 polymer ?
#
loop_
_entity_poly.entity_id
_entity_poly.type
_entity_poly.pdbx_seq_one_letter_code
_entity_poly.pdbx_strand_id
1 'polypeptide(L)'
;MSAIEIKKVESRRDLCKFIDFHNELYKGNPYHVPNLYFDEMNTFRKDKNAAFDFCEAEYFMAYRDGKAVGRVAAIINHSANKKWERESVRFGWIDFVDDIEVSKALLKAVEDYGKSKGMKEIVGPLGFTDMDPEGMLLYGYDQLGTQATAYNYPYYPEHMDRMGGWEKDNDYVEYKLYVPEEMPEKYATIAKMIQKRYNLQVKKLKRNEIYGENGYGKKIFDVVNETFKDLYGYSKLTDRQIEQYVKMYLPMADLDLITIIEDWNTPDHKVVGVGISIPSLARALQKCGGKLFPFGWWHILRALKFHKTEVVDLLLVGVLPEYRQKGANALLFYDLIPHYQRLGFKWGETHVEMETNMKVQGQWQYLNREIHKRRRCYKKDI
;
A
#
# COMPACT_ATOMS: atom_id res chain seq x y z
N MET A 1 17.00 16.23 -31.59
CA MET A 1 15.81 15.65 -30.92
C MET A 1 14.98 16.82 -30.42
N SER A 2 13.67 16.76 -30.52
CA SER A 2 12.76 17.78 -29.97
C SER A 2 12.92 17.88 -28.45
N ALA A 3 12.86 19.11 -27.91
CA ALA A 3 12.99 19.35 -26.48
C ALA A 3 11.79 18.77 -25.71
N ILE A 4 12.02 18.30 -24.48
CA ILE A 4 10.93 17.86 -23.60
C ILE A 4 10.24 19.09 -23.01
N GLU A 5 8.91 19.16 -23.21
CA GLU A 5 8.06 20.20 -22.63
C GLU A 5 7.42 19.67 -21.34
N ILE A 6 7.65 20.34 -20.21
CA ILE A 6 6.99 20.02 -18.94
C ILE A 6 5.78 20.94 -18.74
N LYS A 7 4.60 20.35 -18.51
CA LYS A 7 3.36 21.07 -18.19
C LYS A 7 2.84 20.70 -16.82
N LYS A 8 2.40 21.70 -16.05
CA LYS A 8 1.64 21.48 -14.82
C LYS A 8 0.24 20.97 -15.14
N VAL A 9 -0.31 20.16 -14.24
CA VAL A 9 -1.70 19.71 -14.27
C VAL A 9 -2.56 20.74 -13.55
N GLU A 10 -3.24 21.59 -14.32
CA GLU A 10 -4.01 22.72 -13.76
C GLU A 10 -5.53 22.54 -13.84
N SER A 11 -5.98 21.57 -14.65
CA SER A 11 -7.40 21.32 -14.87
C SER A 11 -7.78 19.87 -14.62
N ARG A 12 -9.08 19.62 -14.39
CA ARG A 12 -9.63 18.26 -14.31
C ARG A 12 -9.35 17.45 -15.58
N ARG A 13 -9.30 18.11 -16.75
CA ARG A 13 -8.96 17.45 -18.02
C ARG A 13 -7.52 17.00 -18.04
N ASP A 14 -6.60 17.82 -17.53
CA ASP A 14 -5.19 17.44 -17.44
C ASP A 14 -4.97 16.35 -16.40
N LEU A 15 -5.74 16.35 -15.31
CA LEU A 15 -5.71 15.28 -14.33
C LEU A 15 -6.18 13.95 -14.92
N CYS A 16 -7.22 13.95 -15.78
CA CYS A 16 -7.60 12.75 -16.51
C CYS A 16 -6.43 12.23 -17.38
N LYS A 17 -5.75 13.11 -18.14
CA LYS A 17 -4.58 12.72 -18.94
C LYS A 17 -3.44 12.16 -18.07
N PHE A 18 -3.23 12.74 -16.89
CA PHE A 18 -2.24 12.28 -15.93
C PHE A 18 -2.53 10.83 -15.51
N ILE A 19 -3.78 10.52 -15.17
CA ILE A 19 -4.21 9.17 -14.78
C ILE A 19 -4.16 8.21 -15.98
N ASP A 20 -4.66 8.64 -17.13
CA ASP A 20 -4.75 7.82 -18.34
C ASP A 20 -3.37 7.44 -18.89
N PHE A 21 -2.37 8.32 -18.79
CA PHE A 21 -1.01 8.04 -19.30
C PHE A 21 -0.42 6.73 -18.76
N HIS A 22 -0.62 6.43 -17.48
CA HIS A 22 -0.15 5.18 -16.89
C HIS A 22 -0.88 3.96 -17.46
N ASN A 23 -2.20 4.03 -17.56
CA ASN A 23 -3.00 2.95 -18.15
C ASN A 23 -2.63 2.71 -19.62
N GLU A 24 -2.28 3.76 -20.36
CA GLU A 24 -1.80 3.66 -21.74
C GLU A 24 -0.40 3.05 -21.81
N LEU A 25 0.52 3.46 -20.94
CA LEU A 25 1.90 2.98 -20.90
C LEU A 25 2.01 1.48 -20.58
N TYR A 26 1.14 0.96 -19.71
CA TYR A 26 1.10 -0.46 -19.34
C TYR A 26 0.04 -1.27 -20.09
N LYS A 27 -0.59 -0.70 -21.11
CA LYS A 27 -1.63 -1.39 -21.87
C LYS A 27 -1.11 -2.70 -22.45
N GLY A 28 -1.73 -3.81 -22.05
CA GLY A 28 -1.36 -5.16 -22.51
C GLY A 28 -0.22 -5.81 -21.72
N ASN A 29 0.36 -5.13 -20.74
CA ASN A 29 1.33 -5.75 -19.84
C ASN A 29 0.61 -6.80 -18.95
N PRO A 30 1.06 -8.06 -18.93
CA PRO A 30 0.37 -9.14 -18.21
C PRO A 30 0.53 -9.10 -16.69
N TYR A 31 1.46 -8.29 -16.19
CA TYR A 31 1.83 -8.18 -14.77
C TYR A 31 1.36 -6.87 -14.14
N HIS A 32 1.10 -5.84 -14.95
CA HIS A 32 0.51 -4.60 -14.48
C HIS A 32 -0.92 -4.80 -13.99
N VAL A 33 -1.25 -4.18 -12.86
CA VAL A 33 -2.61 -4.12 -12.31
C VAL A 33 -3.04 -2.66 -12.26
N PRO A 34 -4.10 -2.27 -12.98
CA PRO A 34 -4.60 -0.90 -12.93
C PRO A 34 -5.35 -0.64 -11.62
N ASN A 35 -5.22 0.57 -11.09
CA ASN A 35 -6.08 1.05 -10.01
C ASN A 35 -7.49 1.38 -10.52
N LEU A 36 -8.45 1.43 -9.60
CA LEU A 36 -9.78 1.95 -9.92
C LEU A 36 -9.67 3.43 -10.29
N TYR A 37 -10.19 3.78 -11.46
CA TYR A 37 -10.09 5.14 -11.99
C TYR A 37 -10.71 6.19 -11.05
N PHE A 38 -11.81 5.82 -10.38
CA PHE A 38 -12.46 6.69 -9.41
C PHE A 38 -11.59 6.93 -8.16
N ASP A 39 -10.84 5.92 -7.72
CA ASP A 39 -9.94 6.04 -6.57
C ASP A 39 -8.77 6.96 -6.91
N GLU A 40 -8.12 6.74 -8.06
CA GLU A 40 -7.05 7.63 -8.56
C GLU A 40 -7.54 9.09 -8.65
N MET A 41 -8.74 9.30 -9.21
CA MET A 41 -9.33 10.64 -9.30
C MET A 41 -9.56 11.29 -7.93
N ASN A 42 -9.91 10.51 -6.90
CA ASN A 42 -10.06 11.04 -5.54
C ASN A 42 -8.71 11.30 -4.89
N THR A 43 -7.73 10.42 -5.07
CA THR A 43 -6.37 10.55 -4.52
C THR A 43 -5.71 11.86 -4.92
N PHE A 44 -5.81 12.27 -6.18
CA PHE A 44 -5.17 13.49 -6.67
C PHE A 44 -5.97 14.78 -6.43
N ARG A 45 -7.16 14.69 -5.85
CA ARG A 45 -8.05 15.85 -5.66
C ARG A 45 -7.97 16.39 -4.24
N LYS A 46 -7.59 17.68 -4.15
CA LYS A 46 -7.52 18.45 -2.91
C LYS A 46 -8.81 18.46 -2.11
N ASP A 47 -9.97 18.45 -2.79
CA ASP A 47 -11.29 18.44 -2.16
C ASP A 47 -11.78 17.05 -1.72
N LYS A 48 -11.02 15.99 -2.02
CA LYS A 48 -11.40 14.59 -1.78
C LYS A 48 -10.43 13.84 -0.88
N ASN A 49 -9.13 13.93 -1.14
CA ASN A 49 -8.12 13.23 -0.37
C ASN A 49 -7.79 13.99 0.92
N ALA A 50 -8.04 13.37 2.07
CA ALA A 50 -7.78 13.96 3.38
C ALA A 50 -6.28 14.20 3.64
N ALA A 51 -5.37 13.59 2.88
CA ALA A 51 -3.94 13.87 3.01
C ALA A 51 -3.58 15.33 2.70
N PHE A 52 -4.42 16.06 1.94
CA PHE A 52 -4.25 17.49 1.70
C PHE A 52 -4.46 18.38 2.93
N ASP A 53 -4.96 17.83 4.05
CA ASP A 53 -4.97 18.53 5.33
C ASP A 53 -3.52 18.77 5.85
N PHE A 54 -2.53 18.01 5.36
CA PHE A 54 -1.11 18.11 5.75
C PHE A 54 -0.11 17.95 4.59
N CYS A 55 -0.58 17.75 3.36
CA CYS A 55 0.24 17.69 2.16
C CYS A 55 -0.08 18.84 1.21
N GLU A 56 0.95 19.33 0.53
CA GLU A 56 0.79 20.08 -0.72
C GLU A 56 1.41 19.30 -1.88
N ALA A 57 0.84 19.44 -3.08
CA ALA A 57 1.33 18.72 -4.25
C ALA A 57 1.08 19.47 -5.55
N GLU A 58 1.97 19.21 -6.49
CA GLU A 58 1.90 19.60 -7.90
C GLU A 58 2.13 18.38 -8.78
N TYR A 59 1.48 18.33 -9.94
CA TYR A 59 1.65 17.23 -10.88
C TYR A 59 2.12 17.75 -12.22
N PHE A 60 2.99 16.97 -12.86
CA PHE A 60 3.65 17.37 -14.09
C PHE A 60 3.48 16.28 -15.15
N MET A 61 3.27 16.73 -16.39
CA MET A 61 3.24 15.91 -17.59
C MET A 61 4.41 16.31 -18.49
N ALA A 62 5.12 15.33 -19.04
CA ALA A 62 6.14 15.54 -20.05
C ALA A 62 5.57 15.27 -21.44
N TYR A 63 5.85 16.17 -22.38
CA TYR A 63 5.45 16.07 -23.78
C TYR A 63 6.66 16.15 -24.70
N ARG A 64 6.60 15.38 -25.79
CA ARG A 64 7.50 15.51 -26.94
C ARG A 64 6.65 15.55 -28.20
N ASP A 65 6.82 16.61 -29.00
CA ASP A 65 6.06 16.82 -30.25
C ASP A 65 4.54 16.71 -30.04
N GLY A 66 4.06 17.26 -28.92
CA GLY A 66 2.64 17.23 -28.53
C GLY A 66 2.13 15.89 -27.98
N LYS A 67 2.95 14.83 -27.97
CA LYS A 67 2.61 13.52 -27.40
C LYS A 67 3.07 13.42 -25.95
N ALA A 68 2.21 12.91 -25.07
CA ALA A 68 2.59 12.61 -23.69
C ALA A 68 3.64 11.48 -23.67
N VAL A 69 4.73 11.70 -22.93
CA VAL A 69 5.86 10.76 -22.80
C VAL A 69 6.24 10.48 -21.35
N GLY A 70 5.64 11.19 -20.40
CA GLY A 70 5.83 10.90 -18.98
C GLY A 70 4.95 11.74 -18.05
N ARG A 71 4.94 11.38 -16.78
CA ARG A 71 4.23 12.06 -15.70
C ARG A 71 4.98 11.91 -14.38
N VAL A 72 4.79 12.84 -13.45
CA VAL A 72 5.27 12.72 -12.06
C VAL A 72 4.44 13.59 -11.11
N ALA A 73 4.22 13.11 -9.89
CA ALA A 73 3.70 13.92 -8.79
C ALA A 73 4.85 14.38 -7.90
N ALA A 74 4.85 15.66 -7.54
CA ALA A 74 5.71 16.26 -6.52
C ALA A 74 4.87 16.55 -5.28
N ILE A 75 5.24 16.02 -4.12
CA ILE A 75 4.42 16.03 -2.91
C ILE A 75 5.27 16.45 -1.72
N ILE A 76 4.84 17.45 -0.96
CA ILE A 76 5.44 17.82 0.32
C ILE A 76 4.48 17.38 1.41
N ASN A 77 4.90 16.42 2.23
CA ASN A 77 4.15 15.97 3.40
C ASN A 77 4.72 16.66 4.64
N HIS A 78 4.04 17.70 5.13
CA HIS A 78 4.51 18.51 6.26
C HIS A 78 4.54 17.71 7.56
N SER A 79 3.61 16.78 7.76
CA SER A 79 3.57 15.93 8.95
C SER A 79 4.76 14.97 9.02
N ALA A 80 5.12 14.35 7.89
CA ALA A 80 6.28 13.48 7.80
C ALA A 80 7.58 14.27 7.94
N ASN A 81 7.73 15.38 7.22
CA ASN A 81 8.90 16.25 7.34
C ASN A 81 9.14 16.72 8.78
N LYS A 82 8.08 17.14 9.47
CA LYS A 82 8.16 17.53 10.89
C LYS A 82 8.56 16.36 11.80
N LYS A 83 7.95 15.19 11.63
CA LYS A 83 8.17 14.03 12.49
C LYS A 83 9.58 13.46 12.34
N TRP A 84 10.09 13.42 11.12
CA TRP A 84 11.37 12.82 10.79
C TRP A 84 12.51 13.84 10.72
N GLU A 85 12.22 15.12 11.03
CA GLU A 85 13.18 16.23 10.98
C GLU A 85 13.86 16.36 9.61
N ARG A 86 13.04 16.26 8.55
CA ARG A 86 13.46 16.30 7.15
C ARG A 86 12.86 17.50 6.44
N GLU A 87 13.55 17.96 5.40
CA GLU A 87 13.09 19.01 4.49
C GLU A 87 12.99 18.40 3.08
N SER A 88 12.11 17.40 2.93
CA SER A 88 12.01 16.60 1.71
C SER A 88 10.82 16.97 0.82
N VAL A 89 11.06 16.98 -0.48
CA VAL A 89 10.00 16.82 -1.49
C VAL A 89 9.96 15.35 -1.92
N ARG A 90 8.77 14.75 -1.91
CA ARG A 90 8.54 13.41 -2.45
C ARG A 90 8.29 13.49 -3.94
N PHE A 91 8.83 12.55 -4.71
CA PHE A 91 8.25 12.22 -6.02
C PHE A 91 7.42 10.95 -5.89
N GLY A 92 6.33 10.84 -6.66
CA GLY A 92 5.44 9.68 -6.68
C GLY A 92 4.70 9.61 -8.01
N TRP A 93 3.97 8.52 -8.27
CA TRP A 93 3.25 8.30 -9.54
C TRP A 93 4.08 8.66 -10.78
N ILE A 94 5.37 8.33 -10.74
CA ILE A 94 6.30 8.62 -11.83
C ILE A 94 6.14 7.56 -12.90
N ASP A 95 5.89 7.99 -14.13
CA ASP A 95 5.90 7.11 -15.29
C ASP A 95 6.53 7.80 -16.48
N PHE A 96 7.31 7.07 -17.28
CA PHE A 96 7.97 7.63 -18.46
C PHE A 96 8.29 6.53 -19.46
N VAL A 97 8.32 6.89 -20.74
CA VAL A 97 8.90 6.03 -21.79
C VAL A 97 10.41 5.87 -21.58
N ASP A 98 11.01 4.80 -22.09
CA ASP A 98 12.45 4.49 -22.00
C ASP A 98 13.31 5.52 -22.76
N ASP A 99 13.39 6.73 -22.21
CA ASP A 99 14.16 7.86 -22.67
C ASP A 99 14.66 8.66 -21.45
N ILE A 100 15.98 8.67 -21.28
CA ILE A 100 16.64 9.26 -20.12
C ILE A 100 16.39 10.77 -20.00
N GLU A 101 16.15 11.46 -21.12
CA GLU A 101 15.87 12.90 -21.10
C GLU A 101 14.47 13.19 -20.55
N VAL A 102 13.53 12.25 -20.71
CA VAL A 102 12.18 12.37 -20.12
C VAL A 102 12.26 12.20 -18.60
N SER A 103 12.93 11.17 -18.09
CA SER A 103 13.04 10.94 -16.64
C SER A 103 13.81 12.07 -15.95
N LYS A 104 14.89 12.58 -16.57
CA LYS A 104 15.62 13.76 -16.08
C LYS A 104 14.72 14.99 -15.98
N ALA A 105 13.96 15.30 -17.04
CA ALA A 105 13.11 16.48 -17.07
C ALA A 105 11.98 16.41 -16.02
N LEU A 106 11.38 15.23 -15.82
CA LEU A 106 10.36 15.01 -14.79
C LEU A 106 10.93 15.20 -13.38
N LEU A 107 12.05 14.55 -13.06
CA LEU A 107 12.66 14.66 -11.73
C LEU A 107 13.20 16.07 -11.46
N LYS A 108 13.68 16.78 -12.49
CA LYS A 108 14.05 18.19 -12.38
C LYS A 108 12.85 19.08 -12.04
N ALA A 109 11.67 18.79 -12.58
CA ALA A 109 10.45 19.52 -12.23
C ALA A 109 10.07 19.33 -10.75
N VAL A 110 10.26 18.12 -10.21
CA VAL A 110 10.08 17.86 -8.77
C VAL A 110 11.11 18.61 -7.94
N GLU A 111 12.39 18.55 -8.33
CA GLU A 111 13.48 19.29 -7.70
C GLU A 111 13.18 20.80 -7.64
N ASP A 112 12.76 21.40 -8.75
CA ASP A 112 12.44 22.83 -8.83
C ASP A 112 11.25 23.20 -7.94
N TYR A 113 10.22 22.34 -7.90
CA TYR A 113 9.10 22.52 -6.97
C TYR A 113 9.57 22.46 -5.52
N GLY A 114 10.37 21.45 -5.15
CA GLY A 114 10.94 21.31 -3.81
C GLY A 114 11.77 22.53 -3.39
N LYS A 115 12.69 22.98 -4.25
CA LYS A 115 13.52 24.19 -4.02
C LYS A 115 12.68 25.44 -3.83
N SER A 116 11.63 25.61 -4.63
CA SER A 116 10.71 26.76 -4.49
C SER A 116 9.97 26.79 -3.15
N LYS A 117 9.93 25.65 -2.45
CA LYS A 117 9.31 25.46 -1.13
C LYS A 117 10.33 25.30 0.00
N GLY A 118 11.62 25.48 -0.28
CA GLY A 118 12.70 25.38 0.71
C GLY A 118 13.08 23.96 1.11
N MET A 119 12.68 22.95 0.33
CA MET A 119 13.14 21.57 0.55
C MET A 119 14.60 21.41 0.12
N LYS A 120 15.35 20.56 0.82
CA LYS A 120 16.78 20.30 0.62
C LYS A 120 17.10 18.92 0.06
N GLU A 121 16.10 18.05 -0.01
CA GLU A 121 16.25 16.73 -0.60
C GLU A 121 15.01 16.32 -1.39
N ILE A 122 15.20 15.43 -2.36
CA ILE A 122 14.16 14.72 -3.08
C ILE A 122 14.18 13.24 -2.71
N VAL A 123 13.02 12.65 -2.40
CA VAL A 123 12.89 11.26 -1.96
C VAL A 123 11.75 10.57 -2.71
N GLY A 124 11.89 9.31 -3.10
CA GLY A 124 10.79 8.58 -3.72
C GLY A 124 11.17 7.35 -4.53
N PRO A 125 10.19 6.67 -5.16
CA PRO A 125 8.81 7.09 -5.23
C PRO A 125 8.08 6.83 -3.91
N LEU A 126 7.34 7.83 -3.44
CA LEU A 126 6.48 7.78 -2.25
C LEU A 126 5.17 8.51 -2.55
N GLY A 127 4.07 8.03 -1.97
CA GLY A 127 2.78 8.69 -2.11
C GLY A 127 2.52 9.81 -1.09
N PHE A 128 1.25 10.19 -0.93
CA PHE A 128 0.83 11.19 0.05
C PHE A 128 0.97 10.66 1.48
N THR A 129 0.69 9.36 1.66
CA THR A 129 0.76 8.63 2.93
C THR A 129 1.40 7.26 2.69
N ASP A 130 1.75 6.56 3.76
CA ASP A 130 2.30 5.20 3.70
C ASP A 130 1.31 4.13 3.23
N MET A 131 0.04 4.51 3.07
CA MET A 131 -0.99 3.64 2.51
C MET A 131 -1.01 3.71 0.97
N ASP A 132 -0.25 4.64 0.38
CA ASP A 132 -0.07 4.78 -1.05
C ASP A 132 1.13 3.94 -1.54
N PRO A 133 1.25 3.68 -2.85
CA PRO A 133 2.38 2.92 -3.39
C PRO A 133 3.76 3.51 -3.06
N GLU A 134 4.67 2.66 -2.58
CA GLU A 134 6.04 3.02 -2.23
C GLU A 134 7.08 2.19 -3.01
N GLY A 135 8.14 2.86 -3.47
CA GLY A 135 9.31 2.25 -4.09
C GLY A 135 9.13 1.78 -5.53
N MET A 136 10.19 1.96 -6.34
CA MET A 136 10.28 1.37 -7.68
C MET A 136 10.62 -0.12 -7.57
N LEU A 137 9.94 -0.94 -8.35
CA LEU A 137 10.24 -2.36 -8.52
C LEU A 137 11.65 -2.54 -9.10
N LEU A 138 12.46 -3.34 -8.39
CA LEU A 138 13.84 -3.72 -8.78
C LEU A 138 13.92 -5.13 -9.37
N TYR A 139 13.07 -6.04 -8.89
CA TYR A 139 12.91 -7.38 -9.46
C TYR A 139 11.51 -7.92 -9.18
N GLY A 140 11.12 -8.98 -9.89
CA GLY A 140 9.77 -9.54 -9.86
C GLY A 140 8.89 -8.95 -10.95
N TYR A 141 9.49 -8.49 -12.06
CA TYR A 141 8.77 -7.97 -13.24
C TYR A 141 7.91 -9.04 -13.94
N ASP A 142 8.12 -10.32 -13.61
CA ASP A 142 7.34 -11.47 -14.05
C ASP A 142 6.28 -11.91 -13.02
N GLN A 143 6.12 -11.14 -11.94
CA GLN A 143 5.12 -11.35 -10.90
C GLN A 143 3.95 -10.39 -11.12
N LEU A 144 2.74 -10.88 -10.88
CA LEU A 144 1.54 -10.03 -10.94
C LEU A 144 1.65 -8.93 -9.88
N GLY A 145 1.44 -7.68 -10.28
CA GLY A 145 1.33 -6.56 -9.35
C GLY A 145 0.13 -6.69 -8.42
N THR A 146 0.05 -5.79 -7.45
CA THR A 146 -1.08 -5.71 -6.51
C THR A 146 -1.68 -4.32 -6.58
N GLN A 147 -2.89 -4.14 -6.05
CA GLN A 147 -3.47 -2.80 -5.97
C GLN A 147 -2.68 -1.88 -5.02
N ALA A 148 -2.02 -2.44 -4.00
CA ALA A 148 -1.33 -1.67 -2.98
C ALA A 148 0.05 -1.13 -3.43
N THR A 149 0.59 -1.62 -4.54
CA THR A 149 1.97 -1.34 -4.93
C THR A 149 2.08 -0.87 -6.37
N ALA A 150 3.10 -0.08 -6.67
CA ALA A 150 3.33 0.41 -8.03
C ALA A 150 3.88 -0.72 -8.91
N TYR A 151 3.74 -0.60 -10.22
CA TYR A 151 4.48 -1.43 -11.17
C TYR A 151 5.27 -0.52 -12.10
N ASN A 152 6.51 -0.86 -12.39
CA ASN A 152 7.34 -0.18 -13.36
C ASN A 152 8.11 -1.15 -14.24
N TYR A 153 8.49 -0.69 -15.44
CA TYR A 153 9.39 -1.43 -16.29
C TYR A 153 10.83 -1.48 -15.73
N PRO A 154 11.66 -2.44 -16.16
CA PRO A 154 13.04 -2.61 -15.67
C PRO A 154 13.95 -1.40 -15.88
N TYR A 155 13.71 -0.60 -16.92
CA TYR A 155 14.53 0.58 -17.22
C TYR A 155 14.39 1.71 -16.19
N TYR A 156 13.40 1.68 -15.29
CA TYR A 156 13.18 2.76 -14.32
C TYR A 156 14.34 2.87 -13.30
N PRO A 157 14.72 1.81 -12.55
CA PRO A 157 15.94 1.79 -11.75
C PRO A 157 17.21 2.11 -12.56
N GLU A 158 17.33 1.57 -13.77
CA GLU A 158 18.49 1.82 -14.64
C GLU A 158 18.64 3.31 -14.98
N HIS A 159 17.52 4.04 -15.15
CA HIS A 159 17.56 5.48 -15.34
C HIS A 159 18.09 6.19 -14.08
N MET A 160 17.66 5.80 -12.89
CA MET A 160 18.13 6.37 -11.62
C MET A 160 19.66 6.22 -11.50
N ASP A 161 20.16 5.02 -11.79
CA ASP A 161 21.60 4.70 -11.77
C ASP A 161 22.37 5.51 -12.82
N ARG A 162 21.86 5.59 -14.06
CA ARG A 162 22.49 6.34 -15.16
C ARG A 162 22.50 7.85 -14.97
N MET A 163 21.50 8.42 -14.30
CA MET A 163 21.45 9.86 -14.02
C MET A 163 22.53 10.27 -13.00
N GLY A 164 22.90 9.38 -12.09
CA GLY A 164 23.86 9.66 -11.02
C GLY A 164 23.30 10.58 -9.93
N GLY A 165 23.96 10.57 -8.77
CA GLY A 165 23.58 11.39 -7.61
C GLY A 165 22.34 10.90 -6.85
N TRP A 166 21.80 9.73 -7.20
CA TRP A 166 20.72 9.06 -6.46
C TRP A 166 21.30 7.99 -5.57
N GLU A 167 20.88 7.98 -4.31
CA GLU A 167 21.25 6.99 -3.32
C GLU A 167 20.03 6.17 -2.90
N LYS A 168 20.28 4.99 -2.34
CA LYS A 168 19.23 4.22 -1.66
C LYS A 168 18.78 4.98 -0.41
N ASP A 169 17.49 5.22 -0.33
CA ASP A 169 16.83 5.72 0.88
C ASP A 169 16.33 4.53 1.71
N ASN A 170 15.52 3.66 1.11
CA ASN A 170 15.03 2.44 1.74
C ASN A 170 14.71 1.36 0.69
N ASP A 171 14.84 0.08 1.07
CA ASP A 171 14.36 -1.04 0.26
C ASP A 171 13.20 -1.74 0.96
N TYR A 172 12.29 -2.29 0.15
CA TYR A 172 11.16 -3.09 0.60
C TYR A 172 11.21 -4.47 -0.02
N VAL A 173 10.79 -5.47 0.73
CA VAL A 173 10.64 -6.86 0.30
C VAL A 173 9.17 -7.25 0.36
N GLU A 174 8.73 -8.06 -0.59
CA GLU A 174 7.37 -8.63 -0.62
C GLU A 174 7.45 -10.15 -0.58
N TYR A 175 6.76 -10.76 0.38
CA TYR A 175 6.72 -12.21 0.54
C TYR A 175 5.44 -12.79 -0.05
N LYS A 176 5.62 -13.87 -0.78
CA LYS A 176 4.55 -14.81 -1.09
C LYS A 176 4.51 -15.86 0.02
N LEU A 177 3.37 -15.98 0.69
CA LEU A 177 3.16 -16.90 1.82
C LEU A 177 2.24 -18.04 1.39
N TYR A 178 2.78 -19.24 1.21
CA TYR A 178 1.96 -20.37 0.80
C TYR A 178 1.01 -20.78 1.92
N VAL A 179 -0.29 -20.91 1.60
CA VAL A 179 -1.28 -21.40 2.56
C VAL A 179 -0.94 -22.87 2.84
N PRO A 180 -0.65 -23.24 4.10
CA PRO A 180 -0.26 -24.60 4.40
C PRO A 180 -1.46 -25.54 4.30
N GLU A 181 -1.23 -26.81 3.96
CA GLU A 181 -2.30 -27.83 3.91
C GLU A 181 -2.89 -28.11 5.31
N GLU A 182 -2.04 -28.06 6.33
CA GLU A 182 -2.41 -28.23 7.73
C GLU A 182 -1.95 -27.03 8.56
N MET A 183 -2.59 -26.79 9.70
CA MET A 183 -2.17 -25.75 10.65
C MET A 183 -0.76 -26.06 11.18
N PRO A 184 0.23 -25.16 11.02
CA PRO A 184 1.55 -25.37 11.60
C PRO A 184 1.47 -25.54 13.13
N GLU A 185 2.05 -26.62 13.65
CA GLU A 185 1.96 -27.01 15.06
C GLU A 185 2.42 -25.89 16.01
N LYS A 186 3.45 -25.13 15.60
CA LYS A 186 3.95 -23.98 16.37
C LYS A 186 2.90 -22.88 16.54
N TYR A 187 2.15 -22.52 15.49
CA TYR A 187 1.05 -21.55 15.63
C TYR A 187 -0.03 -22.09 16.57
N ALA A 188 -0.46 -23.34 16.39
CA ALA A 188 -1.50 -23.94 17.23
C ALA A 188 -1.10 -24.01 18.71
N THR A 189 0.14 -24.43 18.99
CA THR A 189 0.65 -24.58 20.35
C THR A 189 0.79 -23.22 21.05
N ILE A 190 1.39 -22.24 20.36
CA ILE A 190 1.55 -20.89 20.90
C ILE A 190 0.17 -20.27 21.13
N ALA A 191 -0.73 -20.31 20.14
CA ALA A 191 -2.09 -19.76 20.24
C ALA A 191 -2.85 -20.29 21.48
N LYS A 192 -2.91 -21.62 21.65
CA LYS A 192 -3.57 -22.25 22.81
C LYS A 192 -2.93 -21.85 24.13
N MET A 193 -1.59 -21.77 24.18
CA MET A 193 -0.86 -21.34 25.37
C MET A 193 -1.24 -19.90 25.74
N ILE A 194 -1.25 -18.99 24.78
CA ILE A 194 -1.42 -17.55 25.05
C ILE A 194 -2.87 -17.20 25.35
N GLN A 195 -3.83 -17.89 24.72
CA GLN A 195 -5.25 -17.84 25.08
C GLN A 195 -5.45 -18.16 26.56
N LYS A 196 -4.82 -19.23 27.06
CA LYS A 196 -4.96 -19.65 28.46
C LYS A 196 -4.17 -18.78 29.42
N ARG A 197 -2.90 -18.50 29.12
CA ARG A 197 -1.97 -17.82 30.03
C ARG A 197 -2.25 -16.33 30.18
N TYR A 198 -2.63 -15.68 29.08
CA TYR A 198 -2.79 -14.22 29.01
C TYR A 198 -4.25 -13.80 28.78
N ASN A 199 -5.20 -14.75 28.73
CA ASN A 199 -6.60 -14.49 28.46
C ASN A 199 -6.84 -13.63 27.20
N LEU A 200 -6.02 -13.87 26.16
CA LEU A 200 -6.16 -13.19 24.88
C LEU A 200 -7.12 -13.99 24.00
N GLN A 201 -8.20 -13.37 23.54
CA GLN A 201 -9.26 -14.05 22.80
C GLN A 201 -9.34 -13.54 21.37
N VAL A 202 -9.70 -14.44 20.45
CA VAL A 202 -10.01 -14.07 19.06
C VAL A 202 -11.46 -13.60 19.01
N LYS A 203 -11.68 -12.43 18.40
CA LYS A 203 -13.00 -11.84 18.13
C LYS A 203 -13.24 -11.78 16.63
N LYS A 204 -14.29 -12.45 16.17
CA LYS A 204 -14.89 -12.26 14.85
C LYS A 204 -16.00 -11.21 14.92
N LEU A 205 -16.05 -10.34 13.91
CA LEU A 205 -17.00 -9.24 13.85
C LEU A 205 -18.31 -9.63 13.17
N LYS A 206 -19.39 -8.98 13.60
CA LYS A 206 -20.64 -8.83 12.87
C LYS A 206 -20.71 -7.44 12.24
N ARG A 207 -21.47 -7.31 11.15
CA ARG A 207 -21.58 -6.04 10.39
C ARG A 207 -22.06 -4.87 11.25
N ASN A 208 -22.97 -5.12 12.19
CA ASN A 208 -23.53 -4.11 13.08
C ASN A 208 -22.56 -3.66 14.19
N GLU A 209 -21.43 -4.34 14.39
CA GLU A 209 -20.41 -3.98 15.39
C GLU A 209 -19.32 -3.05 14.81
N ILE A 210 -19.33 -2.80 13.49
CA ILE A 210 -18.25 -2.06 12.81
C ILE A 210 -18.36 -0.55 13.06
N TYR A 211 -19.56 -0.01 12.97
CA TYR A 211 -19.81 1.43 12.94
C TYR A 211 -20.25 1.99 14.30
N GLY A 212 -20.20 3.32 14.44
CA GLY A 212 -20.55 4.04 15.66
C GLY A 212 -19.32 4.46 16.46
N GLU A 213 -19.53 5.31 17.46
CA GLU A 213 -18.47 5.94 18.27
C GLU A 213 -17.58 4.90 18.98
N ASN A 214 -18.16 3.77 19.38
CA ASN A 214 -17.48 2.63 20.00
C ASN A 214 -17.35 1.41 19.07
N GLY A 215 -17.57 1.61 17.76
CA GLY A 215 -17.50 0.55 16.75
C GLY A 215 -16.08 0.01 16.58
N TYR A 216 -15.97 -1.27 16.23
CA TYR A 216 -14.67 -1.90 16.01
C TYR A 216 -13.88 -1.29 14.85
N GLY A 217 -14.54 -0.61 13.90
CA GLY A 217 -13.86 0.12 12.84
C GLY A 217 -12.85 1.12 13.41
N LYS A 218 -13.25 1.95 14.38
CA LYS A 218 -12.33 2.92 15.01
C LYS A 218 -11.24 2.21 15.82
N LYS A 219 -11.62 1.24 16.66
CA LYS A 219 -10.69 0.47 17.50
C LYS A 219 -9.59 -0.25 16.68
N ILE A 220 -9.95 -0.75 15.51
CA ILE A 220 -8.99 -1.36 14.58
C ILE A 220 -7.92 -0.34 14.17
N PHE A 221 -8.34 0.83 13.68
CA PHE A 221 -7.40 1.83 13.19
C PHE A 221 -6.63 2.53 14.32
N ASP A 222 -7.16 2.54 15.54
CA ASP A 222 -6.38 2.95 16.72
C ASP A 222 -5.18 2.02 16.95
N VAL A 223 -5.39 0.68 16.84
CA VAL A 223 -4.28 -0.29 16.89
C VAL A 223 -3.34 -0.12 15.72
N VAL A 224 -3.84 0.11 14.49
CA VAL A 224 -2.98 0.38 13.32
C VAL A 224 -2.10 1.59 13.59
N ASN A 225 -2.67 2.71 14.03
CA ASN A 225 -1.94 3.92 14.37
C ASN A 225 -0.84 3.68 15.41
N GLU A 226 -1.14 2.94 16.48
CA GLU A 226 -0.14 2.64 17.51
C GLU A 226 0.93 1.65 17.06
N THR A 227 0.61 0.75 16.13
CA THR A 227 1.53 -0.30 15.67
C THR A 227 2.43 0.15 14.54
N PHE A 228 1.98 1.13 13.74
CA PHE A 228 2.66 1.66 12.56
C PHE A 228 3.42 2.95 12.87
N LYS A 229 3.26 3.54 14.06
CA LYS A 229 3.87 4.83 14.43
C LYS A 229 5.39 4.91 14.27
N ASP A 230 6.12 3.82 14.34
CA ASP A 230 7.58 3.81 14.19
C ASP A 230 8.04 3.39 12.78
N LEU A 231 7.11 3.12 11.85
CA LEU A 231 7.44 2.81 10.47
C LEU A 231 7.89 4.06 9.74
N TYR A 232 8.93 3.92 8.92
CA TYR A 232 9.45 4.97 8.05
C TYR A 232 8.35 5.53 7.15
N GLY A 233 8.28 6.86 6.97
CA GLY A 233 7.20 7.52 6.21
C GLY A 233 6.03 7.94 7.11
N TYR A 234 5.54 7.01 7.93
CA TYR A 234 4.85 7.11 9.20
C TYR A 234 4.00 8.33 9.53
N SER A 235 2.91 8.69 8.86
CA SER A 235 1.99 9.73 9.39
C SER A 235 0.75 9.13 10.06
N LYS A 236 0.51 9.46 11.33
CA LYS A 236 -0.67 9.02 12.08
C LYS A 236 -1.96 9.42 11.34
N LEU A 237 -2.86 8.45 11.14
CA LEU A 237 -4.16 8.68 10.52
C LEU A 237 -5.06 9.52 11.43
N THR A 238 -5.70 10.53 10.85
CA THR A 238 -6.70 11.36 11.53
C THR A 238 -8.04 10.62 11.67
N ASP A 239 -8.88 11.03 12.62
CA ASP A 239 -10.23 10.45 12.78
C ASP A 239 -11.05 10.51 11.48
N ARG A 240 -10.89 11.58 10.70
CA ARG A 240 -11.54 11.74 9.39
C ARG A 240 -11.04 10.71 8.37
N GLN A 241 -9.73 10.44 8.32
CA GLN A 241 -9.17 9.40 7.46
C GLN A 241 -9.67 8.01 7.88
N ILE A 242 -9.69 7.73 9.18
CA ILE A 242 -10.20 6.47 9.73
C ILE A 242 -11.66 6.27 9.32
N GLU A 243 -12.51 7.28 9.50
CA GLU A 243 -13.92 7.20 9.12
C GLU A 243 -14.09 6.96 7.61
N GLN A 244 -13.29 7.62 6.77
CA GLN A 244 -13.29 7.39 5.33
C GLN A 244 -12.91 5.94 4.98
N TYR A 245 -11.84 5.40 5.55
CA TYR A 245 -11.42 4.02 5.29
C TYR A 245 -12.43 2.98 5.80
N VAL A 246 -12.99 3.19 6.98
CA VAL A 246 -14.05 2.34 7.54
C VAL A 246 -15.26 2.31 6.61
N LYS A 247 -15.74 3.47 6.14
CA LYS A 247 -16.90 3.55 5.24
C LYS A 247 -16.62 3.01 3.85
N MET A 248 -15.38 3.09 3.37
CA MET A 248 -15.02 2.68 2.02
C MET A 248 -14.77 1.17 1.92
N TYR A 249 -14.02 0.59 2.87
CA TYR A 249 -13.52 -0.78 2.75
C TYR A 249 -14.34 -1.81 3.54
N LEU A 250 -14.72 -1.49 4.78
CA LEU A 250 -15.38 -2.48 5.65
C LEU A 250 -16.79 -2.92 5.21
N PRO A 251 -17.60 -2.15 4.44
CA PRO A 251 -18.87 -2.69 3.92
C PRO A 251 -18.68 -3.89 2.98
N MET A 252 -17.59 -3.90 2.21
CA MET A 252 -17.34 -4.92 1.18
C MET A 252 -16.48 -6.08 1.70
N ALA A 253 -15.62 -5.84 2.68
CA ALA A 253 -14.71 -6.81 3.28
C ALA A 253 -15.41 -8.07 3.77
N ASP A 254 -14.80 -9.24 3.59
CA ASP A 254 -15.26 -10.48 4.21
C ASP A 254 -14.78 -10.52 5.67
N LEU A 255 -15.71 -10.61 6.62
CA LEU A 255 -15.37 -10.56 8.05
C LEU A 255 -14.70 -11.86 8.53
N ASP A 256 -14.80 -12.95 7.76
CA ASP A 256 -14.02 -14.17 8.03
C ASP A 256 -12.51 -13.94 7.79
N LEU A 257 -12.15 -12.96 6.97
CA LEU A 257 -10.77 -12.59 6.63
C LEU A 257 -10.23 -11.44 7.49
N ILE A 258 -11.01 -11.03 8.49
CA ILE A 258 -10.62 -10.05 9.51
C ILE A 258 -10.58 -10.76 10.86
N THR A 259 -9.49 -10.56 11.60
CA THR A 259 -9.26 -11.18 12.90
C THR A 259 -8.86 -10.12 13.89
N ILE A 260 -9.59 -10.04 15.01
CA ILE A 260 -9.27 -9.18 16.13
C ILE A 260 -8.81 -10.03 17.31
N ILE A 261 -7.84 -9.51 18.06
CA ILE A 261 -7.42 -10.06 19.34
C ILE A 261 -7.81 -9.07 20.43
N GLU A 262 -8.50 -9.57 21.44
CA GLU A 262 -8.91 -8.83 22.63
C GLU A 262 -8.17 -9.32 23.87
N ASP A 263 -7.81 -8.41 24.76
CA ASP A 263 -7.38 -8.74 26.12
C ASP A 263 -8.57 -8.75 27.07
N TRP A 264 -8.99 -9.94 27.49
CA TRP A 264 -10.14 -10.12 28.38
C TRP A 264 -9.83 -9.86 29.86
N ASN A 265 -8.61 -9.45 30.19
CA ASN A 265 -8.28 -8.95 31.53
C ASN A 265 -8.61 -7.47 31.71
N THR A 266 -8.91 -6.73 30.64
CA THR A 266 -9.27 -5.31 30.75
C THR A 266 -10.79 -5.11 30.84
N PRO A 267 -11.25 -4.04 31.50
CA PRO A 267 -12.61 -3.54 31.29
C PRO A 267 -12.76 -3.26 29.79
N ASP A 268 -13.85 -3.73 29.18
CA ASP A 268 -14.18 -3.55 27.75
C ASP A 268 -13.38 -4.35 26.71
N HIS A 269 -12.63 -5.37 27.14
CA HIS A 269 -11.95 -6.31 26.24
C HIS A 269 -11.10 -5.60 25.18
N LYS A 270 -10.09 -4.86 25.63
CA LYS A 270 -9.27 -3.96 24.81
C LYS A 270 -8.79 -4.68 23.56
N VAL A 271 -8.96 -4.05 22.39
CA VAL A 271 -8.41 -4.55 21.13
C VAL A 271 -6.89 -4.35 21.15
N VAL A 272 -6.15 -5.45 21.02
CA VAL A 272 -4.68 -5.46 21.13
C VAL A 272 -4.00 -6.00 19.88
N GLY A 273 -4.76 -6.59 18.96
CA GLY A 273 -4.25 -7.11 17.70
C GLY A 273 -5.31 -7.12 16.62
N VAL A 274 -4.87 -6.91 15.38
CA VAL A 274 -5.69 -6.89 14.19
C VAL A 274 -4.93 -7.54 13.03
N GLY A 275 -5.62 -8.44 12.32
CA GLY A 275 -5.24 -8.89 10.98
C GLY A 275 -6.38 -8.59 10.02
N ILE A 276 -6.12 -7.82 8.97
CA ILE A 276 -7.05 -7.54 7.87
C ILE A 276 -6.46 -8.12 6.60
N SER A 277 -7.21 -9.02 5.99
CA SER A 277 -6.89 -9.57 4.68
C SER A 277 -8.12 -9.51 3.76
N ILE A 278 -7.89 -9.42 2.46
CA ILE A 278 -8.98 -9.42 1.46
C ILE A 278 -8.62 -10.35 0.31
N PRO A 279 -9.61 -10.90 -0.42
CA PRO A 279 -9.33 -11.61 -1.66
C PRO A 279 -8.66 -10.65 -2.65
N SER A 280 -7.57 -11.08 -3.29
CA SER A 280 -6.84 -10.21 -4.20
C SER A 280 -7.68 -9.77 -5.38
N LEU A 281 -7.63 -8.47 -5.66
CA LEU A 281 -8.35 -7.84 -6.77
C LEU A 281 -7.53 -7.77 -8.06
N ALA A 282 -6.25 -8.17 -8.03
CA ALA A 282 -5.32 -7.99 -9.14
C ALA A 282 -5.88 -8.45 -10.51
N ARG A 283 -6.35 -9.70 -10.60
CA ARG A 283 -6.95 -10.24 -11.83
C ARG A 283 -8.29 -9.60 -12.18
N ALA A 284 -9.07 -9.19 -11.18
CA ALA A 284 -10.35 -8.53 -11.41
C ALA A 284 -10.15 -7.13 -12.00
N LEU A 285 -9.16 -6.40 -11.48
CA LEU A 285 -8.75 -5.08 -11.95
C LEU A 285 -8.17 -5.14 -13.36
N GLN A 286 -7.34 -6.14 -13.68
CA GLN A 286 -6.88 -6.37 -15.06
C GLN A 286 -8.05 -6.57 -16.03
N LYS A 287 -9.05 -7.37 -15.65
CA LYS A 287 -10.22 -7.64 -16.50
C LYS A 287 -11.10 -6.43 -16.73
N CYS A 288 -11.25 -5.55 -15.73
CA CYS A 288 -12.07 -4.35 -15.85
C CYS A 288 -11.30 -3.10 -16.31
N GLY A 289 -9.97 -3.18 -16.42
CA GLY A 289 -9.14 -2.03 -16.79
C GLY A 289 -9.30 -0.83 -15.85
N GLY A 290 -9.55 -1.08 -14.55
CA GLY A 290 -9.80 -0.05 -13.55
C GLY A 290 -11.18 0.64 -13.64
N LYS A 291 -12.08 0.20 -14.53
CA LYS A 291 -13.41 0.82 -14.71
C LYS A 291 -14.53 -0.11 -14.24
N LEU A 292 -15.32 0.34 -13.27
CA LEU A 292 -16.43 -0.47 -12.71
C LEU A 292 -17.63 -0.58 -13.65
N PHE A 293 -17.92 0.46 -14.44
CA PHE A 293 -19.10 0.51 -15.29
C PHE A 293 -18.74 0.36 -16.77
N PRO A 294 -19.62 -0.27 -17.59
CA PRO A 294 -20.92 -0.83 -17.17
C PRO A 294 -20.84 -2.22 -16.48
N PHE A 295 -19.77 -3.01 -16.70
CA PHE A 295 -19.72 -4.41 -16.26
C PHE A 295 -18.50 -4.80 -15.40
N GLY A 296 -17.57 -3.89 -15.17
CA GLY A 296 -16.35 -4.17 -14.40
C GLY A 296 -16.60 -4.55 -12.93
N TRP A 297 -17.67 -4.03 -12.32
CA TRP A 297 -18.09 -4.35 -10.96
C TRP A 297 -18.34 -5.86 -10.76
N TRP A 298 -18.74 -6.58 -11.80
CA TRP A 298 -18.94 -8.03 -11.74
C TRP A 298 -17.63 -8.78 -11.47
N HIS A 299 -16.52 -8.34 -12.06
CA HIS A 299 -15.21 -8.94 -11.82
C HIS A 299 -14.75 -8.73 -10.36
N ILE A 300 -14.97 -7.52 -9.83
CA ILE A 300 -14.65 -7.18 -8.44
C ILE A 300 -15.52 -7.99 -7.47
N LEU A 301 -16.84 -8.05 -7.72
CA LEU A 301 -17.76 -8.84 -6.92
C LEU A 301 -17.38 -10.33 -6.89
N ARG A 302 -16.99 -10.89 -8.05
CA ARG A 302 -16.52 -12.28 -8.14
C ARG A 302 -15.28 -12.56 -7.30
N ALA A 303 -14.35 -11.62 -7.22
CA ALA A 303 -13.19 -11.75 -6.36
C ALA A 303 -13.59 -11.62 -4.88
N LEU A 304 -14.31 -10.55 -4.51
CA LEU A 304 -14.57 -10.25 -3.10
C LEU A 304 -15.62 -11.13 -2.43
N LYS A 305 -16.69 -11.51 -3.13
CA LYS A 305 -17.83 -12.26 -2.55
C LYS A 305 -17.83 -13.74 -2.88
N PHE A 306 -17.30 -14.11 -4.03
CA PHE A 306 -17.25 -15.50 -4.49
C PHE A 306 -15.84 -16.08 -4.50
N HIS A 307 -14.88 -15.34 -3.93
CA HIS A 307 -13.48 -15.73 -3.74
C HIS A 307 -12.85 -16.33 -5.00
N LYS A 308 -13.19 -15.78 -6.19
CA LYS A 308 -12.67 -16.23 -7.49
C LYS A 308 -11.27 -15.66 -7.75
N THR A 309 -10.36 -15.97 -6.84
CA THR A 309 -8.93 -15.65 -6.89
C THR A 309 -8.17 -16.66 -6.03
N GLU A 310 -6.93 -16.93 -6.38
CA GLU A 310 -6.05 -17.83 -5.62
C GLU A 310 -5.27 -17.10 -4.52
N VAL A 311 -5.32 -15.78 -4.51
CA VAL A 311 -4.47 -14.94 -3.67
C VAL A 311 -5.30 -14.19 -2.63
N VAL A 312 -4.78 -14.15 -1.40
CA VAL A 312 -5.27 -13.25 -0.37
C VAL A 312 -4.26 -12.14 -0.11
N ASP A 313 -4.70 -10.90 -0.17
CA ASP A 313 -3.88 -9.72 0.07
C ASP A 313 -3.89 -9.43 1.58
N LEU A 314 -2.73 -9.54 2.24
CA LEU A 314 -2.57 -9.17 3.65
C LEU A 314 -2.37 -7.66 3.71
N LEU A 315 -3.44 -6.92 4.03
CA LEU A 315 -3.43 -5.47 4.01
C LEU A 315 -2.78 -4.89 5.27
N LEU A 316 -3.21 -5.35 6.44
CA LEU A 316 -2.78 -4.79 7.71
C LEU A 316 -2.66 -5.90 8.74
N VAL A 317 -1.47 -6.05 9.33
CA VAL A 317 -1.24 -6.92 10.48
C VAL A 317 -0.53 -6.09 11.55
N GLY A 318 -1.22 -5.89 12.67
CA GLY A 318 -0.74 -5.05 13.76
C GLY A 318 -1.10 -5.66 15.11
N VAL A 319 -0.10 -5.83 15.96
CA VAL A 319 -0.28 -6.19 17.37
C VAL A 319 0.44 -5.16 18.22
N LEU A 320 -0.20 -4.68 19.29
CA LEU A 320 0.38 -3.70 20.20
C LEU A 320 1.73 -4.21 20.78
N PRO A 321 2.77 -3.36 20.87
CA PRO A 321 4.14 -3.78 21.22
C PRO A 321 4.24 -4.68 22.46
N GLU A 322 3.48 -4.37 23.51
CA GLU A 322 3.46 -5.09 24.78
C GLU A 322 2.80 -6.48 24.70
N TYR A 323 2.11 -6.80 23.60
CA TYR A 323 1.51 -8.12 23.32
C TYR A 323 2.31 -8.92 22.28
N ARG A 324 3.21 -8.29 21.52
CA ARG A 324 4.06 -8.98 20.53
C ARG A 324 4.93 -10.05 21.20
N GLN A 325 5.59 -9.69 22.30
CA GLN A 325 6.45 -10.62 23.07
C GLN A 325 5.66 -11.75 23.73
N LYS A 326 4.35 -11.57 23.95
CA LYS A 326 3.45 -12.62 24.45
C LYS A 326 3.03 -13.61 23.37
N GLY A 327 3.44 -13.42 22.11
CA GLY A 327 3.10 -14.32 21.01
C GLY A 327 1.74 -14.07 20.37
N ALA A 328 1.09 -12.91 20.61
CA ALA A 328 -0.25 -12.62 20.10
C ALA A 328 -0.40 -12.74 18.58
N ASN A 329 0.67 -12.52 17.80
CA ASN A 329 0.67 -12.75 16.35
C ASN A 329 0.25 -14.19 15.97
N ALA A 330 0.57 -15.20 16.80
CA ALA A 330 0.20 -16.57 16.52
C ALA A 330 -1.32 -16.79 16.54
N LEU A 331 -2.09 -16.01 17.31
CA LEU A 331 -3.55 -16.09 17.31
C LEU A 331 -4.16 -15.62 16.00
N LEU A 332 -3.57 -14.62 15.34
CA LEU A 332 -4.02 -14.16 14.04
C LEU A 332 -3.98 -15.30 13.03
N PHE A 333 -2.83 -15.96 12.90
CA PHE A 333 -2.66 -17.06 11.94
C PHE A 333 -3.40 -18.33 12.35
N TYR A 334 -3.49 -18.62 13.65
CA TYR A 334 -4.28 -19.74 14.17
C TYR A 334 -5.75 -19.65 13.75
N ASP A 335 -6.30 -18.44 13.70
CA ASP A 335 -7.65 -18.19 13.23
C ASP A 335 -7.74 -18.09 11.69
N LEU A 336 -6.86 -17.33 11.04
CA LEU A 336 -6.95 -17.02 9.61
C LEU A 336 -6.67 -18.21 8.68
N ILE A 337 -5.69 -19.07 9.01
CA ILE A 337 -5.29 -20.18 8.12
C ILE A 337 -6.47 -21.12 7.78
N PRO A 338 -7.29 -21.58 8.74
CA PRO A 338 -8.48 -22.39 8.44
C PRO A 338 -9.46 -21.70 7.49
N HIS A 339 -9.65 -20.37 7.61
CA HIS A 339 -10.48 -19.62 6.67
C HIS A 339 -9.87 -19.60 5.27
N TYR A 340 -8.55 -19.43 5.16
CA TYR A 340 -7.87 -19.43 3.88
C TYR A 340 -7.95 -20.79 3.18
N GLN A 341 -7.76 -21.87 3.92
CA GLN A 341 -7.89 -23.24 3.42
C GLN A 341 -9.31 -23.52 2.92
N ARG A 342 -10.34 -23.21 3.73
CA ARG A 342 -11.75 -23.41 3.39
C ARG A 342 -12.17 -22.63 2.16
N LEU A 343 -11.66 -21.41 1.98
CA LEU A 343 -11.96 -20.54 0.84
C LEU A 343 -11.11 -20.85 -0.40
N GLY A 344 -10.13 -21.75 -0.28
CA GLY A 344 -9.33 -22.24 -1.39
C GLY A 344 -8.22 -21.31 -1.85
N PHE A 345 -7.79 -20.36 -1.01
CA PHE A 345 -6.62 -19.54 -1.30
C PHE A 345 -5.36 -20.40 -1.31
N LYS A 346 -4.44 -20.09 -2.23
CA LYS A 346 -3.19 -20.81 -2.45
C LYS A 346 -2.01 -20.12 -1.78
N TRP A 347 -2.00 -18.78 -1.78
CA TRP A 347 -1.00 -18.01 -1.08
C TRP A 347 -1.53 -16.64 -0.64
N GLY A 348 -0.85 -16.05 0.35
CA GLY A 348 -0.98 -14.67 0.76
C GLY A 348 0.11 -13.79 0.18
N GLU A 349 -0.21 -12.52 -0.01
CA GLU A 349 0.70 -11.45 -0.42
C GLU A 349 0.90 -10.49 0.76
N THR A 350 2.15 -10.27 1.19
CA THR A 350 2.44 -9.38 2.34
C THR A 350 2.52 -7.92 1.96
N HIS A 351 2.69 -7.61 0.67
CA HIS A 351 3.06 -6.26 0.20
C HIS A 351 4.38 -5.77 0.81
N VAL A 352 4.55 -4.44 0.82
CA VAL A 352 5.79 -3.76 1.16
C VAL A 352 6.13 -3.92 2.64
N GLU A 353 7.20 -4.65 2.92
CA GLU A 353 7.85 -4.69 4.22
C GLU A 353 9.23 -4.05 4.10
N MET A 354 9.57 -3.10 4.96
CA MET A 354 10.95 -2.59 5.01
C MET A 354 11.93 -3.76 5.19
N GLU A 355 12.99 -3.82 4.40
CA GLU A 355 13.94 -4.94 4.45
C GLU A 355 14.62 -5.07 5.83
N THR A 356 14.71 -3.97 6.58
CA THR A 356 15.29 -3.90 7.91
C THR A 356 14.31 -4.33 9.02
N ASN A 357 13.02 -4.48 8.71
CA ASN A 357 12.00 -4.84 9.68
C ASN A 357 11.93 -6.36 9.90
N MET A 358 13.00 -6.90 10.45
CA MET A 358 13.15 -8.33 10.75
C MET A 358 12.05 -8.87 11.69
N LYS A 359 11.44 -8.01 12.50
CA LYS A 359 10.32 -8.38 13.39
C LYS A 359 9.06 -8.72 12.60
N VAL A 360 8.72 -7.92 11.59
CA VAL A 360 7.57 -8.20 10.73
C VAL A 360 7.84 -9.45 9.90
N GLN A 361 9.02 -9.52 9.30
CA GLN A 361 9.42 -10.70 8.53
C GLN A 361 9.42 -11.97 9.39
N GLY A 362 9.84 -11.90 10.66
CA GLY A 362 9.83 -13.05 11.58
C GLY A 362 8.43 -13.64 11.85
N GLN A 363 7.35 -12.90 11.57
CA GLN A 363 5.98 -13.39 11.75
C GLN A 363 5.67 -14.58 10.84
N TRP A 364 6.29 -14.63 9.66
CA TRP A 364 6.04 -15.62 8.62
C TRP A 364 6.90 -16.88 8.76
N GLN A 365 7.76 -16.97 9.79
CA GLN A 365 8.81 -18.00 9.89
C GLN A 365 8.30 -19.46 9.91
N TYR A 366 7.04 -19.68 10.27
CA TYR A 366 6.42 -21.02 10.30
C TYR A 366 5.64 -21.35 9.03
N LEU A 367 5.67 -20.46 8.04
CA LEU A 367 5.05 -20.65 6.73
C LEU A 367 6.14 -20.88 5.68
N ASN A 368 5.80 -21.66 4.65
CA ASN A 368 6.60 -21.67 3.44
C ASN A 368 6.46 -20.31 2.75
N ARG A 369 7.57 -19.64 2.50
CA ARG A 369 7.60 -18.27 2.00
C ARG A 369 8.76 -18.03 1.05
N GLU A 370 8.56 -17.12 0.11
CA GLU A 370 9.60 -16.66 -0.79
C GLU A 370 9.49 -15.15 -1.02
N ILE A 371 10.63 -14.49 -1.18
CA ILE A 371 10.64 -13.09 -1.60
C ILE A 371 10.54 -13.05 -3.12
N HIS A 372 9.45 -12.50 -3.63
CA HIS A 372 9.14 -12.53 -5.06
C HIS A 372 9.18 -11.16 -5.73
N LYS A 373 9.14 -10.07 -4.95
CA LYS A 373 9.39 -8.70 -5.40
C LYS A 373 10.27 -7.95 -4.40
N ARG A 374 11.08 -7.00 -4.90
CA ARG A 374 11.79 -6.00 -4.10
C ARG A 374 11.65 -4.63 -4.72
N ARG A 375 11.58 -3.62 -3.88
CA ARG A 375 11.42 -2.23 -4.29
C ARG A 375 12.45 -1.34 -3.62
N ARG A 376 12.71 -0.18 -4.23
CA ARG A 376 13.60 0.85 -3.69
C ARG A 376 12.98 2.23 -3.76
N CYS A 377 13.05 2.94 -2.64
CA CYS A 377 13.02 4.38 -2.63
C CYS A 377 14.45 4.92 -2.73
N TYR A 378 14.61 5.95 -3.55
CA TYR A 378 15.82 6.70 -3.77
C TYR A 378 15.74 8.05 -3.06
N LYS A 379 16.89 8.60 -2.70
CA LYS A 379 17.04 9.96 -2.24
C LYS A 379 18.16 10.68 -2.98
N LYS A 380 18.11 12.00 -3.00
CA LYS A 380 19.16 12.88 -3.53
C LYS A 380 19.05 14.25 -2.88
N ASP A 381 20.18 14.85 -2.54
CA ASP A 381 20.24 16.24 -2.06
C ASP A 381 20.04 17.22 -3.22
N ILE A 382 19.35 18.34 -2.98
CA ILE A 382 18.96 19.30 -4.03
C ILE A 382 19.37 20.74 -3.73
#